data_AF-A0AAU6L659-F1
#
_entry.id   AF-A0AAU6L659-F1
#
_cell.length_a   1.000
_cell.length_b   1.000
_cell.length_c   1.000
_cell.angle_alpha   90.00
_cell.angle_beta   90.00
_cell.angle_gamma   90.00
#
_symmetry.space_group_name_H-M   'P 1'
#
loop_
_entity.id
_entity.type
_entity.pdbx_description
1 polymer ?
#
loop_
_entity_poly.entity_id
_entity_poly.type
_entity_poly.pdbx_seq_one_letter_code
_entity_poly.pdbx_strand_id
1 'polypeptide(L)'
;MAADATIVKPNEGEKSFVEKVAQYYYENDGMPHDRGRVVGWMMICSPSTQTADRIAEALDVPRAAIDRIVDQLTPENDPVSVFERTGSLSENYTIRLRENSWAPKVRGIFSEFPDFHRVAREGLEGLRAEGASEERLVRLANMERFLGFVSGEMPTILERYEKNRQVGLGS
;
A
#
# COMPACT_ATOMS: atom_id res chain seq x y z
N MET A 1 15.11 -12.27 -26.82
CA MET A 1 16.39 -11.55 -26.63
C MET A 1 16.26 -10.71 -25.37
N ALA A 2 16.77 -11.22 -24.24
CA ALA A 2 16.81 -10.47 -23.00
C ALA A 2 17.83 -9.35 -23.17
N ALA A 3 17.36 -8.10 -23.22
CA ALA A 3 18.25 -6.97 -23.18
C ALA A 3 19.00 -7.03 -21.83
N ASP A 4 20.31 -7.25 -21.93
CA ASP A 4 21.28 -7.00 -20.90
C ASP A 4 21.27 -5.50 -20.59
N ALA A 5 20.27 -5.08 -19.81
CA ALA A 5 20.19 -3.73 -19.28
C ALA A 5 21.07 -3.70 -18.03
N THR A 6 22.21 -3.04 -18.20
CA THR A 6 23.25 -2.75 -17.22
C THR A 6 22.63 -2.40 -15.87
N ILE A 7 23.14 -2.99 -14.79
CA ILE A 7 22.70 -2.72 -13.43
C ILE A 7 23.11 -1.27 -13.09
N VAL A 8 22.12 -0.39 -12.93
CA VAL A 8 22.35 1.03 -12.64
C VAL A 8 22.44 1.20 -11.13
N LYS A 9 23.66 1.50 -10.64
CA LYS A 9 23.83 1.91 -9.24
C LYS A 9 23.13 3.25 -9.02
N PRO A 10 22.40 3.43 -7.90
CA PRO A 10 21.70 4.68 -7.65
C PRO A 10 22.67 5.85 -7.55
N ASN A 11 22.31 6.98 -8.17
CA ASN A 11 23.02 8.24 -7.97
C ASN A 11 22.72 8.83 -6.58
N GLU A 12 23.45 9.87 -6.16
CA GLU A 12 23.28 10.47 -4.83
C GLU A 12 21.87 11.02 -4.58
N GLY A 13 21.21 11.56 -5.61
CA GLY A 13 19.84 12.05 -5.52
C GLY A 13 18.85 10.92 -5.28
N GLU A 14 19.00 9.80 -5.99
CA GLU A 14 18.18 8.60 -5.82
C GLU A 14 18.38 7.99 -4.44
N LYS A 15 19.62 7.88 -3.96
CA LYS A 15 19.92 7.43 -2.58
C LYS A 15 19.28 8.33 -1.54
N SER A 16 19.40 9.65 -1.70
CA SER A 16 18.79 10.62 -0.78
C SER A 16 17.27 10.48 -0.74
N PHE A 17 16.62 10.26 -1.88
CA PHE A 17 15.19 10.01 -1.94
C PHE A 17 14.80 8.71 -1.23
N VAL A 18 15.52 7.61 -1.51
CA VAL A 18 15.29 6.30 -0.89
C VAL A 18 15.40 6.38 0.64
N GLU A 19 16.40 7.08 1.17
CA GLU A 19 16.55 7.27 2.63
C GLU A 19 15.42 8.14 3.22
N LYS A 20 14.97 9.18 2.51
CA LYS A 20 13.83 10.00 2.97
C LYS A 20 12.54 9.20 3.03
N VAL A 21 12.30 8.32 2.05
CA VAL A 21 11.15 7.41 2.07
C VAL A 21 11.26 6.44 3.25
N ALA A 22 12.44 5.89 3.49
CA ALA A 22 12.68 5.01 4.64
C ALA A 22 12.42 5.72 5.98
N GLN A 23 12.88 6.96 6.13
CA GLN A 23 12.62 7.78 7.31
C GLN A 23 11.13 8.06 7.51
N TYR A 24 10.43 8.47 6.45
CA TYR A 24 9.00 8.76 6.49
C TYR A 24 8.18 7.55 6.97
N TYR A 25 8.46 6.36 6.43
CA TYR A 25 7.76 5.14 6.82
C TYR A 25 8.12 4.65 8.22
N TYR A 26 9.36 4.88 8.66
CA TYR A 26 9.78 4.57 10.02
C TYR A 26 9.04 5.43 11.04
N GLU A 27 8.97 6.74 10.82
CA GLU A 27 8.34 7.70 11.74
C GLU A 27 6.82 7.52 11.85
N ASN A 28 6.14 7.24 10.74
CA ASN A 28 4.68 7.19 10.70
C ASN A 28 4.11 5.81 10.99
N ASP A 29 4.75 4.75 10.49
CA ASP A 29 4.20 3.39 10.49
C ASP A 29 5.04 2.42 11.33
N GLY A 30 6.14 2.87 11.93
CA GLY A 30 7.11 2.01 12.63
C GLY A 30 7.81 1.01 11.70
N MET A 31 7.75 1.25 10.39
CA MET A 31 8.27 0.33 9.39
C MET A 31 9.81 0.28 9.44
N PRO A 32 10.44 -0.91 9.40
CA PRO A 32 11.89 -1.00 9.34
C PRO A 32 12.47 -0.25 8.14
N HIS A 33 13.57 0.48 8.34
CA HIS A 33 14.22 1.27 7.29
C HIS A 33 14.51 0.47 6.02
N ASP A 34 15.00 -0.76 6.13
CA ASP A 34 15.33 -1.59 4.96
C ASP A 34 14.11 -1.87 4.09
N ARG A 35 12.93 -2.05 4.71
CA ARG A 35 11.67 -2.19 3.97
C ARG A 35 11.30 -0.89 3.27
N GLY A 36 11.43 0.24 3.97
CA GLY A 36 11.21 1.56 3.40
C GLY A 36 12.16 1.89 2.24
N ARG A 37 13.42 1.42 2.30
CA ARG A 37 14.41 1.58 1.22
C ARG A 37 14.00 0.83 -0.04
N VAL A 38 13.54 -0.42 0.10
CA VAL A 38 13.01 -1.20 -1.03
C VAL A 38 11.81 -0.50 -1.65
N VAL A 39 10.87 -0.02 -0.84
CA VAL A 39 9.70 0.75 -1.33
C VAL A 39 10.16 1.99 -2.09
N GLY A 40 11.03 2.80 -1.50
CA GLY A 40 11.55 4.03 -2.11
C GLY A 40 12.29 3.76 -3.42
N TRP A 41 13.08 2.68 -3.50
CA TRP A 41 13.77 2.31 -4.73
C TRP A 41 12.80 1.92 -5.83
N MET A 42 11.80 1.10 -5.52
CA MET A 42 10.79 0.67 -6.49
C MET A 42 9.91 1.82 -7.02
N MET A 43 9.88 2.96 -6.35
CA MET A 43 9.17 4.17 -6.83
C MET A 43 9.93 4.89 -7.95
N ILE A 44 11.25 4.73 -8.05
CA ILE A 44 12.11 5.52 -8.95
C ILE A 44 12.96 4.66 -9.89
N CYS A 45 13.06 3.35 -9.66
CA CYS A 45 13.95 2.47 -10.40
C CYS A 45 13.59 2.44 -11.90
N SER A 46 14.63 2.39 -12.74
CA SER A 46 14.51 2.16 -14.17
C SER A 46 15.38 0.97 -14.56
N PRO A 47 14.84 -0.09 -15.18
CA PRO A 47 13.43 -0.28 -15.56
C PRO A 47 12.47 -0.46 -14.37
N SER A 48 11.16 -0.23 -14.54
CA SER A 48 10.16 -0.35 -13.46
C SER A 48 9.99 -1.78 -12.92
N THR A 49 10.30 -2.78 -13.74
CA THR A 49 10.40 -4.18 -13.33
C THR A 49 11.84 -4.50 -12.94
N GLN A 50 12.04 -4.86 -11.68
CA GLN A 50 13.34 -5.19 -11.10
C GLN A 50 13.41 -6.68 -10.77
N THR A 51 14.60 -7.28 -10.89
CA THR A 51 14.86 -8.61 -10.31
C THR A 51 15.33 -8.42 -8.87
N ALA A 52 15.17 -9.42 -8.02
CA ALA A 52 15.63 -9.29 -6.64
C ALA A 52 17.16 -9.18 -6.51
N ASP A 53 17.94 -9.73 -7.44
CA ASP A 53 19.40 -9.48 -7.49
C ASP A 53 19.73 -8.02 -7.80
N ARG A 54 18.99 -7.39 -8.72
CA ARG A 54 19.21 -5.97 -9.06
C ARG A 54 18.88 -5.06 -7.89
N ILE A 55 17.85 -5.39 -7.11
CA ILE A 55 17.51 -4.64 -5.90
C ILE A 55 18.60 -4.83 -4.84
N ALA A 56 19.05 -6.06 -4.63
CA ALA A 56 20.13 -6.37 -3.70
C ALA A 56 21.39 -5.58 -4.01
N GLU A 57 21.79 -5.52 -5.29
CA GLU A 57 22.96 -4.75 -5.73
C GLU A 57 22.74 -3.23 -5.65
N ALA A 58 21.57 -2.73 -6.07
CA ALA A 58 21.29 -1.29 -6.05
C ALA A 58 21.29 -0.72 -4.63
N LEU A 59 20.76 -1.48 -3.67
CA LEU A 59 20.66 -1.07 -2.27
C LEU A 59 21.85 -1.51 -1.41
N ASP A 60 22.77 -2.31 -1.95
CA ASP A 60 23.89 -2.92 -1.22
C ASP A 60 23.41 -3.75 -0.01
N VAL A 61 22.38 -4.57 -0.23
CA VAL A 61 21.71 -5.39 0.80
C VAL A 61 21.75 -6.86 0.39
N PRO A 62 21.98 -7.82 1.31
CA PRO A 62 21.97 -9.23 0.97
C PRO A 62 20.66 -9.70 0.33
N ARG A 63 20.76 -10.56 -0.68
CA ARG A 63 19.61 -11.15 -1.39
C ARG A 63 18.55 -11.73 -0.44
N ALA A 64 18.96 -12.48 0.58
CA ALA A 64 18.06 -13.06 1.56
C ALA A 64 17.24 -12.02 2.36
N ALA A 65 17.74 -10.80 2.53
CA ALA A 65 16.98 -9.71 3.15
C ALA A 65 15.95 -9.13 2.17
N ILE A 66 16.30 -9.01 0.89
CA ILE A 66 15.34 -8.63 -0.17
C ILE A 66 14.20 -9.63 -0.25
N ASP A 67 14.49 -10.93 -0.21
CA ASP A 67 13.46 -11.99 -0.27
C ASP A 67 12.44 -11.83 0.87
N ARG A 68 12.91 -11.62 2.11
CA ARG A 68 12.03 -11.40 3.27
C ARG A 68 11.19 -10.13 3.15
N ILE A 69 11.80 -9.04 2.67
CA ILE A 69 11.11 -7.76 2.50
C ILE A 69 10.04 -7.86 1.41
N VAL A 70 10.38 -8.47 0.27
CA VAL A 70 9.44 -8.63 -0.84
C VAL A 70 8.28 -9.54 -0.44
N ASP A 71 8.52 -10.62 0.29
CA ASP A 71 7.46 -11.49 0.77
C ASP A 71 6.41 -10.72 1.61
N GLN A 72 6.87 -9.79 2.45
CA GLN A 72 6.00 -8.89 3.21
C GLN A 72 5.32 -7.80 2.37
N LEU A 73 5.89 -7.43 1.23
CA LEU A 73 5.34 -6.41 0.31
C LEU A 73 4.36 -7.01 -0.71
N THR A 74 4.48 -8.31 -0.99
CA THR A 74 3.58 -9.04 -1.91
C THR A 74 2.92 -10.22 -1.19
N PRO A 75 2.01 -9.98 -0.23
CA PRO A 75 1.27 -11.06 0.40
C PRO A 75 0.46 -11.82 -0.66
N GLU A 76 0.53 -13.15 -0.65
CA GLU A 76 -0.15 -14.00 -1.66
C GLU A 76 -1.67 -13.80 -1.68
N ASN A 77 -2.26 -13.29 -0.60
CA ASN A 77 -3.69 -13.06 -0.43
C ASN A 77 -4.11 -11.57 -0.52
N ASP A 78 -3.24 -10.66 -0.96
CA ASP A 78 -3.57 -9.23 -1.10
C ASP A 78 -3.76 -8.84 -2.59
N PRO A 79 -4.98 -8.96 -3.16
CA PRO A 79 -5.25 -8.62 -4.56
C PRO A 79 -5.12 -7.11 -4.84
N VAL A 80 -5.04 -6.28 -3.78
CA VAL A 80 -4.85 -4.84 -3.88
C VAL A 80 -3.43 -4.40 -3.53
N SER A 81 -2.48 -5.33 -3.39
CA SER A 81 -1.08 -4.97 -3.14
C SER A 81 -0.56 -4.03 -4.22
N VAL A 82 0.13 -2.99 -3.77
CA VAL A 82 0.79 -2.01 -4.65
C VAL A 82 1.98 -2.62 -5.39
N PHE A 83 2.50 -3.76 -4.92
CA PHE A 83 3.58 -4.50 -5.54
C PHE A 83 3.07 -5.78 -6.21
N GLU A 84 3.69 -6.13 -7.32
CA GLU A 84 3.46 -7.38 -8.04
C GLU A 84 4.77 -8.16 -8.13
N ARG A 85 4.76 -9.41 -7.64
CA ARG A 85 5.86 -10.37 -7.80
C ARG A 85 5.50 -11.39 -8.88
N THR A 86 6.45 -11.72 -9.75
CA THR A 86 6.34 -12.84 -10.71
C THR A 86 7.50 -13.80 -10.50
N GLY A 87 7.18 -15.08 -10.27
CA GLY A 87 8.16 -16.12 -9.91
C GLY A 87 8.17 -16.44 -8.42
N SER A 88 8.91 -17.49 -8.06
CA SER A 88 9.06 -17.96 -6.68
C SER A 88 10.24 -17.29 -5.97
N LEU A 89 10.20 -17.21 -4.62
CA LEU A 89 11.33 -16.70 -3.82
C LEU A 89 12.60 -17.57 -3.98
N SER A 90 12.44 -18.85 -4.34
CA SER A 90 13.55 -19.76 -4.64
C SER A 90 14.25 -19.46 -5.97
N GLU A 91 13.68 -18.57 -6.78
CA GLU A 91 14.21 -18.18 -8.10
C GLU A 91 14.59 -16.70 -8.10
N ASN A 92 15.23 -16.25 -9.18
CA ASN A 92 15.42 -14.83 -9.41
C ASN A 92 14.11 -14.19 -9.93
N TYR A 93 13.14 -14.04 -9.04
CA TYR A 93 11.85 -13.44 -9.34
C TYR A 93 11.98 -11.97 -9.72
N THR A 94 10.92 -11.46 -10.37
CA THR A 94 10.77 -10.03 -10.64
C THR A 94 9.72 -9.41 -9.73
N ILE A 95 9.94 -8.15 -9.37
CA ILE A 95 8.99 -7.29 -8.67
C ILE A 95 8.83 -5.98 -9.43
N ARG A 96 7.61 -5.46 -9.44
CA ARG A 96 7.33 -4.10 -9.93
C ARG A 96 6.34 -3.39 -9.02
N LEU A 97 6.47 -2.07 -8.94
CA LEU A 97 5.41 -1.22 -8.41
C LEU A 97 4.31 -1.12 -9.47
N ARG A 98 3.08 -1.45 -9.12
CA ARG A 98 1.96 -1.36 -10.04
C ARG A 98 1.58 0.11 -10.22
N GLU A 99 1.76 0.64 -11.43
CA GLU A 99 1.56 2.06 -11.79
C GLU A 99 0.19 2.65 -11.38
N ASN A 100 -0.86 1.81 -11.32
CA ASN A 100 -2.24 2.25 -11.06
C ASN A 100 -2.85 1.67 -9.77
N SER A 101 -2.05 1.19 -8.81
CA SER A 101 -2.60 0.43 -7.67
C SER A 101 -3.01 1.24 -6.46
N TRP A 102 -2.74 2.55 -6.44
CA TRP A 102 -3.12 3.39 -5.32
C TRP A 102 -4.65 3.52 -5.17
N ALA A 103 -5.38 3.75 -6.27
CA ALA A 103 -6.85 3.84 -6.21
C ALA A 103 -7.51 2.49 -5.85
N PRO A 104 -7.12 1.34 -6.43
CA PRO A 104 -7.56 0.03 -5.96
C PRO A 104 -7.20 -0.27 -4.50
N LYS A 105 -6.00 0.11 -4.02
CA LYS A 105 -5.61 -0.07 -2.61
C LYS A 105 -6.50 0.72 -1.68
N VAL A 106 -6.71 2.00 -1.97
CA VAL A 106 -7.64 2.87 -1.24
C VAL A 106 -9.05 2.26 -1.25
N ARG A 107 -9.53 1.83 -2.42
CA ARG A 107 -10.83 1.17 -2.56
C ARG A 107 -10.95 -0.09 -1.69
N GLY A 108 -9.91 -0.93 -1.65
CA GLY A 108 -9.86 -2.11 -0.81
C GLY A 108 -9.94 -1.77 0.67
N ILE A 109 -9.13 -0.82 1.16
CA ILE A 109 -9.15 -0.36 2.55
C ILE A 109 -10.55 0.08 2.98
N PHE A 110 -11.24 0.83 2.12
CA PHE A 110 -12.58 1.35 2.44
C PHE A 110 -13.72 0.38 2.13
N SER A 111 -13.46 -0.75 1.46
CA SER A 111 -14.51 -1.72 1.10
C SER A 111 -15.11 -2.44 2.32
N GLU A 112 -14.38 -2.50 3.43
CA GLU A 112 -14.84 -3.13 4.68
C GLU A 112 -15.69 -2.18 5.55
N PHE A 113 -15.62 -0.87 5.29
CA PHE A 113 -16.26 0.15 6.12
C PHE A 113 -17.79 0.07 6.10
N PRO A 114 -18.48 -0.22 4.97
CA PRO A 114 -19.92 -0.40 4.94
C PRO A 114 -20.40 -1.56 5.82
N ASP A 115 -19.67 -2.69 5.80
CA ASP A 115 -20.01 -3.85 6.63
C ASP A 115 -19.76 -3.57 8.10
N PHE A 116 -18.63 -2.94 8.44
CA PHE A 116 -18.34 -2.59 9.82
C PHE A 116 -19.29 -1.50 10.36
N HIS A 117 -19.69 -0.54 9.52
CA HIS A 117 -20.74 0.42 9.83
C HIS A 117 -22.05 -0.27 10.21
N ARG A 118 -22.48 -1.28 9.43
CA ARG A 118 -23.68 -2.07 9.73
C ARG A 118 -23.58 -2.78 11.08
N VAL A 119 -22.44 -3.42 11.37
CA VAL A 119 -22.18 -4.08 12.66
C VAL A 119 -22.23 -3.07 13.82
N ALA A 120 -21.60 -1.89 13.65
CA ALA A 120 -21.59 -0.84 14.67
C ALA A 120 -23.00 -0.29 14.94
N ARG A 121 -23.82 -0.12 13.89
CA ARG A 121 -25.22 0.31 14.00
C ARG A 121 -26.08 -0.70 14.74
N GLU A 122 -26.00 -1.98 14.37
CA GLU A 122 -26.72 -3.08 15.05
C GLU A 122 -26.31 -3.18 16.53
N GLY A 123 -25.02 -3.07 16.83
CA GLY A 123 -24.52 -3.04 18.21
C GLY A 123 -25.03 -1.83 19.01
N LEU A 124 -25.15 -0.66 18.38
CA LEU A 124 -25.67 0.54 19.03
C LEU A 124 -27.17 0.40 19.36
N GLU A 125 -27.95 -0.20 18.47
CA GLU A 125 -29.36 -0.52 18.70
C GLU A 125 -29.54 -1.52 19.86
N GLY A 126 -28.76 -2.60 19.86
CA GLY A 126 -28.78 -3.60 20.93
C GLY A 126 -28.40 -3.01 22.29
N LEU A 127 -27.31 -2.24 22.36
CA LEU A 127 -26.87 -1.60 23.61
C LEU A 127 -27.90 -0.58 24.14
N ARG A 128 -28.60 0.14 23.26
CA ARG A 128 -29.72 1.00 23.69
C ARG A 128 -30.86 0.17 24.28
N ALA A 129 -31.23 -0.94 23.64
CA ALA A 129 -32.32 -1.79 24.11
C ALA A 129 -32.04 -2.40 25.49
N GLU A 130 -30.76 -2.68 25.80
CA GLU A 130 -30.31 -3.19 27.10
C GLU A 130 -30.07 -2.10 28.16
N GLY A 131 -30.31 -0.82 27.83
CA GLY A 131 -30.13 0.28 28.77
C GLY A 131 -28.66 0.58 29.11
N ALA A 132 -27.74 0.41 28.16
CA ALA A 132 -26.34 0.76 28.35
C ALA A 132 -26.16 2.25 28.66
N SER A 133 -25.12 2.57 29.43
CA SER A 133 -24.77 3.96 29.79
C SER A 133 -24.49 4.83 28.57
N GLU A 134 -24.85 6.12 28.65
CA GLU A 134 -24.61 7.10 27.59
C GLU A 134 -23.15 7.18 27.11
N GLU A 135 -22.17 7.10 28.01
CA GLU A 135 -20.74 7.14 27.63
C GLU A 135 -20.33 5.99 26.68
N ARG A 136 -20.94 4.81 26.83
CA ARG A 136 -20.72 3.67 25.94
C ARG A 136 -21.38 3.92 24.58
N LEU A 137 -22.60 4.44 24.59
CA LEU A 137 -23.36 4.74 23.38
C LEU A 137 -22.68 5.83 22.56
N VAL A 138 -22.17 6.89 23.19
CA VAL A 138 -21.49 8.01 22.51
C VAL A 138 -20.25 7.56 21.76
N ARG A 139 -19.40 6.72 22.36
CA ARG A 139 -18.18 6.21 21.69
C ARG A 139 -18.53 5.41 20.44
N LEU A 140 -19.50 4.50 20.54
CA LEU A 140 -19.93 3.68 19.41
C LEU A 140 -20.64 4.51 18.34
N ALA A 141 -21.51 5.45 18.73
CA ALA A 141 -22.22 6.35 17.83
C ALA A 141 -21.27 7.29 17.05
N ASN A 142 -20.19 7.76 17.69
CA ASN A 142 -19.20 8.59 17.00
C ASN A 142 -18.45 7.80 15.92
N MET A 143 -18.05 6.55 16.23
CA MET A 143 -17.41 5.67 15.27
C MET A 143 -18.36 5.28 14.13
N GLU A 144 -19.58 4.86 14.45
CA GLU A 144 -20.61 4.50 13.47
C GLU A 144 -20.89 5.67 12.52
N ARG A 145 -21.13 6.88 13.04
CA ARG A 145 -21.37 8.06 12.21
C ARG A 145 -20.21 8.35 11.25
N PHE A 146 -18.97 8.22 11.73
CA PHE A 146 -17.79 8.42 10.90
C PHE A 146 -17.70 7.37 9.78
N LEU A 147 -17.88 6.09 10.10
CA LEU A 147 -17.87 5.01 9.12
C LEU A 147 -18.97 5.19 8.07
N GLY A 148 -20.16 5.63 8.49
CA GLY A 148 -21.28 5.92 7.60
C GLY A 148 -20.97 7.07 6.63
N PHE A 149 -20.42 8.18 7.13
CA PHE A 149 -20.00 9.30 6.30
C PHE A 149 -18.94 8.90 5.27
N VAL A 150 -17.86 8.24 5.72
CA VAL A 150 -16.76 7.82 4.85
C VAL A 150 -17.25 6.82 3.79
N SER A 151 -18.07 5.85 4.17
CA SER A 151 -18.63 4.86 3.24
C SER A 151 -19.48 5.50 2.14
N GLY A 152 -20.17 6.61 2.45
CA GLY A 152 -20.96 7.37 1.46
C GLY A 152 -20.11 8.19 0.50
N GLU A 153 -19.05 8.84 1.00
CA GLU A 153 -18.23 9.77 0.21
C GLU A 153 -17.17 9.07 -0.65
N MET A 154 -16.58 7.98 -0.15
CA MET A 154 -15.43 7.32 -0.80
C MET A 154 -15.68 6.88 -2.25
N PRO A 155 -16.83 6.29 -2.61
CA PRO A 155 -17.13 5.94 -4.01
C PRO A 155 -17.06 7.16 -4.94
N THR A 156 -17.63 8.29 -4.52
CA THR A 156 -17.64 9.52 -5.32
C THR A 156 -16.25 10.12 -5.47
N ILE A 157 -15.43 10.10 -4.40
CA ILE A 157 -14.03 10.55 -4.45
C ILE A 157 -13.23 9.72 -5.47
N LEU A 158 -13.36 8.40 -5.42
CA LEU A 158 -12.64 7.49 -6.33
C LEU A 158 -13.10 7.65 -7.78
N GLU A 159 -14.40 7.78 -8.04
CA GLU A 159 -14.93 8.03 -9.38
C GLU A 159 -14.41 9.35 -9.97
N ARG A 160 -14.35 10.42 -9.16
CA ARG A 160 -13.82 11.72 -9.60
C ARG A 160 -12.34 11.65 -9.93
N TYR A 161 -11.55 10.95 -9.12
CA TYR A 161 -10.13 10.70 -9.41
C TYR A 161 -9.94 9.94 -10.73
N GLU A 162 -10.71 8.87 -10.94
CA GLU A 162 -10.63 8.06 -12.16
C GLU A 162 -10.98 8.87 -13.42
N LYS A 163 -12.02 9.72 -13.35
CA LYS A 163 -12.40 10.63 -14.45
C LYS A 163 -11.29 11.64 -14.78
N ASN A 164 -10.69 12.27 -13.78
CA ASN A 164 -9.62 13.25 -14.00
C ASN A 164 -8.35 12.59 -14.55
N ARG A 165 -8.01 11.37 -14.11
CA ARG A 165 -6.85 10.63 -14.60
C ARG A 165 -6.97 10.27 -16.09
N GLN A 166 -8.17 9.91 -16.56
CA GLN A 166 -8.40 9.61 -17.98
C GLN A 166 -8.22 10.84 -18.88
N VAL A 167 -8.54 12.04 -18.38
CA VAL A 167 -8.39 13.30 -19.12
C VAL A 167 -6.90 13.71 -19.22
N GLY A 168 -6.10 13.48 -18.18
CA GLY A 168 -4.69 13.88 -18.14
C GLY A 168 -3.71 13.01 -18.94
N LEU A 169 -4.08 11.78 -19.31
CA LEU A 169 -3.26 10.88 -20.15
C LEU A 169 -3.62 10.92 -21.64
N GLY A 170 -4.65 11.70 -22.00
CA GLY A 170 -5.09 11.92 -23.38
C GLY A 170 -4.76 13.32 -23.93
N SER A 171 -3.90 14.08 -23.25
CA SER A 171 -3.47 15.44 -23.62
C SER A 171 -1.99 15.46 -24.01
#